data_AF-A0A9Q9F7Y5-F1
#
_entry.id   AF-A0A9Q9F7Y5-F1
#
_cell.length_a   1.000
_cell.length_b   1.000
_cell.length_c   1.000
_cell.angle_alpha   90.00
_cell.angle_beta   90.00
_cell.angle_gamma   90.00
#
_symmetry.space_group_name_H-M   'P 1'
#
loop_
_entity.id
_entity.type
_entity.pdbx_description
1 polymer ?
#
loop_
_entity_poly.entity_id
_entity_poly.type
_entity_poly.pdbx_seq_one_letter_code
_entity_poly.pdbx_strand_id
1 'polypeptide(L)'
;MKPSTYLKKLLKVDVSPDSPYSEIEIGLSNLKKIVRSTSQKEVIRGGVRKMFLLFHSKNWIAKSLALRYLAKISKHVDEADTNILHMFYSTDPRINDLAVKYVDIFSRFFKDNDIIFYHVHRSKSKYRKDAIQALISQSPRYRAYEKDCEAGNDLDLFENIRRNVPEEYFGRLALPKLVELSSMYPCLIKYFKFTRKFLMEEVRKTGRYPPHVLRRLETLLEIETGGETMWDEFLRCLRCMRHGRFERSIKMLERLLNLEISKEYKIIFYIFRRKMAECLGSINEMNKKNPQILISSRFEAEISGVSRNGVYRILLKFFKDGRKCMSIDGKKTEDA
;
A
#
# COMPACT_ATOMS: atom_id res chain seq x y z
N MET A 1 -39.22 -33.87 27.65
CA MET A 1 -39.59 -32.45 27.42
C MET A 1 -40.29 -32.33 26.06
N LYS A 2 -41.41 -31.60 25.95
CA LYS A 2 -42.04 -31.33 24.65
C LYS A 2 -41.20 -30.27 23.90
N PRO A 3 -40.77 -30.50 22.65
CA PRO A 3 -39.95 -29.53 21.93
C PRO A 3 -40.75 -28.25 21.67
N SER A 4 -40.09 -27.09 21.84
CA SER A 4 -40.72 -25.79 21.64
C SER A 4 -41.27 -25.64 20.22
N THR A 5 -42.34 -24.85 20.07
CA THR A 5 -42.98 -24.62 18.76
C THR A 5 -41.98 -24.08 17.72
N TYR A 6 -40.99 -23.28 18.16
CA TYR A 6 -39.94 -22.75 17.30
C TYR A 6 -38.91 -23.82 16.91
N LEU A 7 -38.53 -24.72 17.82
CA LEU A 7 -37.64 -25.84 17.49
C LEU A 7 -38.28 -26.76 16.45
N LYS A 8 -39.58 -27.06 16.58
CA LYS A 8 -40.33 -27.82 15.56
C LYS A 8 -40.31 -27.12 14.19
N LYS A 9 -40.54 -25.80 14.16
CA LYS A 9 -40.47 -25.01 12.92
C LYS A 9 -39.06 -25.03 12.31
N LEU A 10 -38.02 -24.91 13.13
CA LEU A 10 -36.63 -24.94 12.69
C LEU A 10 -36.24 -26.30 12.07
N LEU A 11 -36.68 -27.40 12.69
CA LEU A 11 -36.40 -28.75 12.19
C LEU A 11 -37.06 -29.01 10.84
N LYS A 12 -38.25 -28.44 10.60
CA LYS A 12 -38.96 -28.54 9.31
C LYS A 12 -38.30 -27.79 8.15
N VAL A 13 -37.43 -26.82 8.43
CA VAL A 13 -36.72 -26.09 7.37
C VAL A 13 -35.51 -26.92 6.96
N ASP A 14 -35.63 -27.66 5.88
CA ASP A 14 -34.53 -28.37 5.24
C ASP A 14 -34.14 -27.66 3.94
N VAL A 15 -32.86 -27.35 3.79
CA VAL A 15 -32.34 -26.55 2.68
C VAL A 15 -30.99 -27.13 2.28
N SER A 16 -30.95 -27.73 1.10
CA SER A 16 -29.70 -28.22 0.52
C SER A 16 -28.96 -27.09 -0.19
N PRO A 17 -27.61 -27.07 -0.17
CA PRO A 17 -26.83 -26.18 -1.03
C PRO A 17 -27.01 -26.47 -2.53
N ASP A 18 -27.53 -27.64 -2.90
CA ASP A 18 -27.79 -28.05 -4.28
C ASP A 18 -29.22 -27.73 -4.74
N SER A 19 -30.07 -27.20 -3.85
CA SER A 19 -31.42 -26.78 -4.19
C SER A 19 -31.42 -25.59 -5.17
N PRO A 20 -32.51 -25.40 -5.96
CA PRO A 20 -32.71 -24.21 -6.77
C PRO A 20 -32.64 -22.91 -5.96
N TYR A 21 -32.31 -21.81 -6.64
CA TYR A 21 -32.22 -20.48 -6.03
C TYR A 21 -33.47 -20.11 -5.18
N SER A 22 -34.67 -20.37 -5.71
CA SER A 22 -35.94 -20.04 -5.05
C SER A 22 -36.12 -20.79 -3.73
N GLU A 23 -35.79 -22.07 -3.70
CA GLU A 23 -35.88 -22.91 -2.49
C GLU A 23 -34.88 -22.45 -1.43
N ILE A 24 -33.63 -22.18 -1.83
CA ILE A 24 -32.61 -21.64 -0.92
C ILE A 24 -33.08 -20.31 -0.33
N GLU A 25 -33.61 -19.41 -1.16
CA GLU A 25 -34.08 -18.11 -0.71
C GLU A 25 -35.28 -18.21 0.26
N ILE A 26 -36.25 -19.08 -0.04
CA ILE A 26 -37.40 -19.34 0.85
C ILE A 26 -36.92 -19.93 2.19
N GLY A 27 -36.04 -20.93 2.13
CA GLY A 27 -35.44 -21.57 3.28
C GLY A 27 -34.71 -20.59 4.20
N LEU A 28 -33.81 -19.78 3.63
CA LEU A 28 -33.08 -18.73 4.36
C LEU A 28 -34.02 -17.65 4.92
N SER A 29 -35.09 -17.29 4.20
CA SER A 29 -36.11 -16.35 4.68
C SER A 29 -36.85 -16.89 5.90
N ASN A 30 -37.19 -18.19 5.89
CA ASN A 30 -37.82 -18.87 7.01
C ASN A 30 -36.88 -18.98 8.22
N LEU A 31 -35.62 -19.36 8.01
CA LEU A 31 -34.61 -19.38 9.07
C LEU A 31 -34.44 -17.99 9.71
N LYS A 32 -34.34 -16.93 8.90
CA LYS A 32 -34.26 -15.54 9.37
C LYS A 32 -35.45 -15.17 10.25
N LYS A 33 -36.68 -15.51 9.82
CA LYS A 33 -37.90 -15.25 10.60
C LYS A 33 -37.85 -15.98 11.94
N ILE A 34 -37.50 -17.27 11.95
CA ILE A 34 -37.42 -18.07 13.17
C ILE A 34 -36.39 -17.48 14.15
N VAL A 35 -35.18 -17.18 13.68
CA VAL A 35 -34.11 -16.60 14.52
C VAL A 35 -34.52 -15.27 15.14
N ARG A 36 -35.19 -14.39 14.38
CA ARG A 36 -35.63 -13.08 14.90
C ARG A 36 -36.84 -13.15 15.83
N SER A 37 -37.60 -14.25 15.78
CA SER A 37 -38.87 -14.39 16.51
C SER A 37 -38.74 -15.19 17.80
N THR A 38 -37.54 -15.54 18.23
CA THR A 38 -37.31 -16.34 19.44
C THR A 38 -36.15 -15.81 20.26
N SER A 39 -36.20 -16.00 21.57
CA SER A 39 -35.10 -15.76 22.52
C SER A 39 -34.38 -17.05 22.92
N GLN A 40 -34.83 -18.21 22.43
CA GLN A 40 -34.24 -19.51 22.76
C GLN A 40 -32.90 -19.69 22.06
N LYS A 41 -31.80 -19.65 22.83
CA LYS A 41 -30.42 -19.75 22.31
C LYS A 41 -30.20 -20.97 21.42
N GLU A 42 -30.75 -22.13 21.78
CA GLU A 42 -30.62 -23.36 21.00
C GLU A 42 -31.25 -23.24 19.60
N VAL A 43 -32.42 -22.59 19.51
CA VAL A 43 -33.11 -22.36 18.23
C VAL A 43 -32.35 -21.36 17.38
N ILE A 44 -31.85 -20.28 18.00
CA ILE A 44 -31.00 -19.29 17.33
C ILE A 44 -29.74 -19.97 16.77
N ARG A 45 -29.00 -20.71 17.61
CA ARG A 45 -27.78 -21.42 17.23
C ARG A 45 -28.04 -22.44 16.12
N GLY A 46 -29.13 -23.20 16.21
CA GLY A 46 -29.52 -24.14 15.16
C GLY A 46 -29.86 -23.47 13.83
N GLY A 47 -30.59 -22.34 13.86
CA GLY A 47 -30.90 -21.55 12.67
C GLY A 47 -29.66 -20.95 12.01
N VAL A 48 -28.78 -20.36 12.82
CA VAL A 48 -27.50 -19.80 12.37
C VAL A 48 -26.59 -20.87 11.79
N ARG A 49 -26.49 -22.05 12.44
CA ARG A 49 -25.68 -23.17 11.95
C ARG A 49 -26.14 -23.65 10.58
N LYS A 50 -27.46 -23.76 10.35
CA LYS A 50 -28.02 -24.10 9.03
C LYS A 50 -27.63 -23.06 7.97
N MET A 51 -27.63 -21.77 8.30
CA MET A 51 -27.16 -20.74 7.36
C MET A 51 -25.65 -20.83 7.10
N PHE A 52 -24.83 -21.10 8.12
CA PHE A 52 -23.39 -21.29 7.92
C PHE A 52 -23.07 -22.51 7.06
N LEU A 53 -23.82 -23.62 7.19
CA LEU A 53 -23.66 -24.78 6.30
C LEU A 53 -23.80 -24.38 4.82
N LEU A 54 -24.77 -23.54 4.50
CA LEU A 54 -24.94 -23.00 3.14
C LEU A 54 -23.80 -22.05 2.74
N PHE A 55 -23.28 -21.25 3.69
CA PHE A 55 -22.12 -20.38 3.47
C PHE A 55 -20.81 -21.16 3.21
N HIS A 56 -20.61 -22.31 3.85
CA HIS A 56 -19.41 -23.12 3.61
C HIS A 56 -19.55 -24.09 2.42
N SER A 57 -20.71 -24.13 1.77
CA SER A 57 -20.91 -24.95 0.58
C SER A 57 -20.04 -24.51 -0.61
N LYS A 58 -19.87 -25.43 -1.57
CA LYS A 58 -19.19 -25.13 -2.85
C LYS A 58 -20.06 -24.28 -3.77
N ASN A 59 -21.38 -24.29 -3.60
CA ASN A 59 -22.31 -23.54 -4.43
C ASN A 59 -22.21 -22.04 -4.13
N TRP A 60 -21.70 -21.27 -5.10
CA TRP A 60 -21.58 -19.81 -5.03
C TRP A 60 -22.91 -19.12 -4.68
N ILE A 61 -24.02 -19.56 -5.28
CA ILE A 61 -25.34 -18.96 -5.09
C ILE A 61 -25.80 -19.16 -3.65
N ALA A 62 -25.71 -20.40 -3.15
CA ALA A 62 -26.05 -20.74 -1.77
C ALA A 62 -25.19 -19.92 -0.79
N LYS A 63 -23.89 -19.83 -1.06
CA LYS A 63 -22.94 -19.08 -0.24
C LYS A 63 -23.26 -17.58 -0.18
N SER A 64 -23.47 -16.95 -1.33
CA SER A 64 -23.79 -15.53 -1.43
C SER A 64 -25.12 -15.18 -0.75
N LEU A 65 -26.16 -16.02 -0.98
CA LEU A 65 -27.46 -15.86 -0.33
C LEU A 65 -27.36 -16.03 1.19
N ALA A 66 -26.67 -17.07 1.65
CA ALA A 66 -26.47 -17.33 3.07
C ALA A 66 -25.83 -16.12 3.77
N LEU A 67 -24.76 -15.57 3.19
CA LEU A 67 -24.11 -14.37 3.74
C LEU A 67 -25.05 -13.18 3.81
N ARG A 68 -25.85 -12.95 2.76
CA ARG A 68 -26.85 -11.87 2.72
C ARG A 68 -27.90 -12.01 3.82
N TYR A 69 -28.30 -13.23 4.18
CA TYR A 69 -29.25 -13.48 5.26
C TYR A 69 -28.62 -13.45 6.64
N LEU A 70 -27.39 -13.96 6.77
CA LEU A 70 -26.56 -13.85 7.98
C LEU A 70 -26.36 -12.39 8.38
N ALA A 71 -26.07 -11.50 7.43
CA ALA A 71 -25.97 -10.06 7.67
C ALA A 71 -27.23 -9.47 8.35
N LYS A 72 -28.42 -9.93 7.95
CA LYS A 72 -29.72 -9.46 8.48
C LYS A 72 -30.00 -9.94 9.90
N ILE A 73 -29.28 -10.97 10.36
CA ILE A 73 -29.43 -11.53 11.70
C ILE A 73 -28.14 -11.43 12.52
N SER A 74 -27.12 -10.70 12.04
CA SER A 74 -25.79 -10.67 12.63
C SER A 74 -25.83 -10.40 14.14
N LYS A 75 -26.70 -9.50 14.61
CA LYS A 75 -26.89 -9.22 16.05
C LYS A 75 -27.28 -10.42 16.93
N HIS A 76 -27.88 -11.48 16.36
CA HIS A 76 -28.31 -12.69 17.07
C HIS A 76 -27.29 -13.84 16.96
N VAL A 77 -26.20 -13.65 16.23
CA VAL A 77 -25.18 -14.68 16.03
C VAL A 77 -24.22 -14.65 17.23
N ASP A 78 -24.23 -15.66 18.08
CA ASP A 78 -23.32 -15.66 19.25
C ASP A 78 -21.93 -16.24 18.93
N GLU A 79 -21.82 -16.99 17.83
CA GLU A 79 -20.59 -17.64 17.38
C GLU A 79 -20.54 -17.59 15.85
N ALA A 80 -19.37 -17.29 15.28
CA ALA A 80 -19.12 -17.31 13.83
C ALA A 80 -17.87 -18.14 13.53
N ASP A 81 -17.79 -18.72 12.34
CA ASP A 81 -16.59 -19.42 11.89
C ASP A 81 -15.49 -18.39 11.55
N THR A 82 -14.40 -18.45 12.31
CA THR A 82 -13.24 -17.59 12.12
C THR A 82 -12.22 -18.21 11.15
N ASN A 83 -12.37 -19.48 10.76
CA ASN A 83 -11.45 -20.18 9.86
C ASN A 83 -11.81 -20.00 8.37
N ILE A 84 -11.92 -18.74 7.95
CA ILE A 84 -12.22 -18.37 6.56
C ILE A 84 -10.98 -18.10 5.70
N LEU A 85 -9.78 -18.38 6.22
CA LEU A 85 -8.51 -18.11 5.52
C LEU A 85 -8.45 -18.75 4.12
N HIS A 86 -8.96 -19.98 4.01
CA HIS A 86 -9.05 -20.68 2.73
C HIS A 86 -9.81 -19.90 1.64
N MET A 87 -10.77 -19.05 2.02
CA MET A 87 -11.53 -18.22 1.08
C MET A 87 -10.71 -17.05 0.52
N PHE A 88 -9.74 -16.53 1.27
CA PHE A 88 -8.85 -15.48 0.79
C PHE A 88 -7.83 -15.98 -0.25
N TYR A 89 -7.50 -17.28 -0.20
CA TYR A 89 -6.62 -17.94 -1.17
C TYR A 89 -7.34 -18.49 -2.40
N SER A 90 -8.67 -18.37 -2.46
CA SER A 90 -9.44 -18.75 -3.65
C SER A 90 -9.01 -17.94 -4.87
N THR A 91 -8.85 -18.62 -6.00
CA THR A 91 -8.56 -17.98 -7.30
C THR A 91 -9.76 -17.22 -7.86
N ASP A 92 -10.99 -17.56 -7.43
CA ASP A 92 -12.20 -16.79 -7.80
C ASP A 92 -12.29 -15.49 -6.99
N PRO A 93 -12.21 -14.31 -7.62
CA PRO A 93 -12.30 -13.02 -6.94
C PRO A 93 -13.60 -12.81 -6.17
N ARG A 94 -14.70 -13.44 -6.63
CA ARG A 94 -16.01 -13.34 -5.99
C ARG A 94 -16.02 -14.01 -4.61
N ILE A 95 -15.24 -15.08 -4.44
CA ILE A 95 -15.08 -15.75 -3.15
C ILE A 95 -14.28 -14.89 -2.18
N ASN A 96 -13.25 -14.20 -2.67
CA ASN A 96 -12.50 -13.21 -1.88
C ASN A 96 -13.42 -12.06 -1.43
N ASP A 97 -14.27 -11.54 -2.34
CA ASP A 97 -15.28 -10.54 -1.99
C ASP A 97 -16.22 -11.00 -0.88
N LEU A 98 -16.68 -12.26 -0.91
CA LEU A 98 -17.49 -12.82 0.15
C LEU A 98 -16.73 -12.99 1.46
N ALA A 99 -15.44 -13.34 1.42
CA ALA A 99 -14.60 -13.44 2.61
C ALA A 99 -14.45 -12.08 3.29
N VAL A 100 -14.12 -11.04 2.52
CA VAL A 100 -13.99 -9.67 3.04
C VAL A 100 -15.32 -9.17 3.61
N LYS A 101 -16.42 -9.39 2.89
CA LYS A 101 -17.76 -9.04 3.37
C LYS A 101 -18.18 -9.81 4.62
N TYR A 102 -17.76 -11.06 4.75
CA TYR A 102 -17.97 -11.83 5.97
C TYR A 102 -17.24 -11.20 7.16
N VAL A 103 -15.99 -10.79 6.97
CA VAL A 103 -15.21 -10.10 8.01
C VAL A 103 -15.85 -8.78 8.41
N ASP A 104 -16.36 -8.00 7.45
CA ASP A 104 -17.13 -6.78 7.76
C ASP A 104 -18.32 -7.08 8.70
N ILE A 105 -19.20 -8.00 8.28
CA ILE A 105 -20.41 -8.39 9.03
C ILE A 105 -20.09 -8.93 10.43
N PHE A 106 -19.04 -9.75 10.53
CA PHE A 106 -18.70 -10.53 11.72
C PHE A 106 -17.42 -10.06 12.40
N SER A 107 -17.02 -8.81 12.18
CA SER A 107 -15.77 -8.21 12.67
C SER A 107 -15.52 -8.42 14.17
N ARG A 108 -16.57 -8.41 15.00
CA ARG A 108 -16.47 -8.68 16.45
C ARG A 108 -15.84 -10.03 16.82
N PHE A 109 -15.90 -11.01 15.91
CA PHE A 109 -15.29 -12.33 16.10
C PHE A 109 -13.83 -12.40 15.64
N PHE A 110 -13.34 -11.36 14.97
CA PHE A 110 -11.98 -11.25 14.43
C PHE A 110 -11.11 -10.24 15.19
N LYS A 111 -11.51 -9.90 16.42
CA LYS A 111 -10.73 -9.00 17.28
C LYS A 111 -9.31 -9.55 17.46
N ASP A 112 -8.32 -8.69 17.26
CA ASP A 112 -6.88 -9.00 17.40
C ASP A 112 -6.38 -10.15 16.49
N ASN A 113 -7.12 -10.50 15.44
CA ASN A 113 -6.69 -11.49 14.45
C ASN A 113 -5.84 -10.84 13.35
N ASP A 114 -4.53 -10.76 13.60
CA ASP A 114 -3.55 -10.14 12.70
C ASP A 114 -3.54 -10.78 11.30
N ILE A 115 -3.81 -12.09 11.22
CA ILE A 115 -3.80 -12.84 9.95
C ILE A 115 -4.97 -12.39 9.07
N ILE A 116 -6.18 -12.34 9.63
CA ILE A 116 -7.37 -11.88 8.91
C ILE A 116 -7.22 -10.39 8.54
N PHE A 117 -6.72 -9.56 9.47
CA PHE A 117 -6.45 -8.15 9.19
C PHE A 117 -5.50 -8.00 7.99
N TYR A 118 -4.38 -8.74 7.96
CA TYR A 118 -3.44 -8.74 6.85
C TYR A 118 -4.10 -9.09 5.51
N HIS A 119 -4.91 -10.15 5.48
CA HIS A 119 -5.59 -10.58 4.25
C HIS A 119 -6.64 -9.59 3.76
N VAL A 120 -7.43 -9.00 4.67
CA VAL A 120 -8.38 -7.94 4.33
C VAL A 120 -7.65 -6.72 3.79
N HIS A 121 -6.61 -6.25 4.50
CA HIS A 121 -5.82 -5.09 4.11
C HIS A 121 -5.18 -5.25 2.72
N ARG A 122 -4.66 -6.44 2.41
CA ARG A 122 -4.05 -6.76 1.10
C ARG A 122 -5.07 -7.11 0.01
N SER A 123 -6.35 -7.31 0.34
CA SER A 123 -7.36 -7.66 -0.64
C SER A 123 -7.61 -6.54 -1.65
N LYS A 124 -8.04 -6.92 -2.85
CA LYS A 124 -8.55 -6.00 -3.89
C LYS A 124 -10.09 -5.90 -3.84
N SER A 125 -10.72 -6.47 -2.83
CA SER A 125 -12.18 -6.47 -2.70
C SER A 125 -12.73 -5.06 -2.57
N LYS A 126 -13.89 -4.82 -3.20
CA LYS A 126 -14.67 -3.59 -3.01
C LYS A 126 -15.16 -3.39 -1.57
N TYR A 127 -15.27 -4.47 -0.78
CA TYR A 127 -15.69 -4.41 0.62
C TYR A 127 -14.53 -4.16 1.59
N ARG A 128 -13.29 -4.02 1.08
CA ARG A 128 -12.09 -3.89 1.92
C ARG A 128 -12.21 -2.74 2.90
N LYS A 129 -12.65 -1.57 2.45
CA LYS A 129 -12.67 -0.36 3.26
C LYS A 129 -13.59 -0.54 4.48
N ASP A 130 -14.82 -0.99 4.23
CA ASP A 130 -15.80 -1.25 5.29
C ASP A 130 -15.29 -2.30 6.27
N ALA A 131 -14.71 -3.39 5.75
CA ALA A 131 -14.14 -4.45 6.58
C ALA A 131 -12.95 -3.97 7.45
N ILE A 132 -12.06 -3.13 6.93
CA ILE A 132 -10.95 -2.55 7.73
C ILE A 132 -11.51 -1.64 8.81
N GLN A 133 -12.44 -0.74 8.46
CA GLN A 133 -13.08 0.16 9.43
C GLN A 133 -13.76 -0.65 10.54
N ALA A 134 -14.47 -1.72 10.18
CA ALA A 134 -15.10 -2.62 11.12
C ALA A 134 -14.05 -3.27 12.03
N LEU A 135 -12.94 -3.80 11.51
CA LEU A 135 -11.86 -4.38 12.33
C LEU A 135 -11.19 -3.35 13.26
N ILE A 136 -10.95 -2.13 12.79
CA ILE A 136 -10.40 -1.03 13.61
C ILE A 136 -11.35 -0.68 14.76
N SER A 137 -12.67 -0.70 14.52
CA SER A 137 -13.66 -0.46 15.56
C SER A 137 -13.62 -1.51 16.69
N GLN A 138 -13.19 -2.74 16.37
CA GLN A 138 -13.09 -3.83 17.34
C GLN A 138 -11.76 -3.87 18.08
N SER A 139 -10.66 -3.41 17.44
CA SER A 139 -9.34 -3.38 18.06
C SER A 139 -8.60 -2.05 17.79
N PRO A 140 -8.31 -1.26 18.84
CA PRO A 140 -7.52 -0.03 18.74
C PRO A 140 -6.13 -0.22 18.11
N ARG A 141 -5.59 -1.45 18.14
CA ARG A 141 -4.27 -1.79 17.59
C ARG A 141 -4.16 -1.48 16.09
N TYR A 142 -5.28 -1.50 15.37
CA TYR A 142 -5.32 -1.27 13.93
C TYR A 142 -5.54 0.21 13.54
N ARG A 143 -5.71 1.13 14.50
CA ARG A 143 -5.97 2.56 14.19
C ARG A 143 -4.88 3.21 13.34
N ALA A 144 -3.64 2.73 13.41
CA ALA A 144 -2.55 3.23 12.57
C ALA A 144 -2.85 3.11 11.05
N TYR A 145 -3.71 2.18 10.66
CA TYR A 145 -4.08 1.90 9.26
C TYR A 145 -5.35 2.64 8.80
N GLU A 146 -5.96 3.48 9.65
CA GLU A 146 -7.17 4.24 9.32
C GLU A 146 -6.91 5.26 8.19
N LYS A 147 -5.72 5.87 8.19
CA LYS A 147 -5.26 6.81 7.16
C LYS A 147 -5.09 6.16 5.78
N ASP A 148 -4.79 4.86 5.74
CA ASP A 148 -4.63 4.11 4.48
C ASP A 148 -5.99 3.81 3.82
N CYS A 149 -7.09 3.99 4.55
CA CYS A 149 -8.46 3.80 4.07
C CYS A 149 -9.11 5.08 3.51
N GLU A 150 -8.52 6.25 3.78
CA GLU A 150 -8.96 7.55 3.27
C GLU A 150 -8.38 7.88 1.88
N ALA A 151 -7.30 7.23 1.48
CA ALA A 151 -6.77 7.28 0.10
C ALA A 151 -7.70 6.49 -0.85
N GLY A 152 -8.77 7.14 -1.30
CA GLY A 152 -9.79 6.56 -2.16
C GLY A 152 -9.30 6.14 -3.55
N ASN A 153 -9.91 5.06 -4.04
CA ASN A 153 -10.31 4.82 -5.44
C ASN A 153 -9.25 4.69 -6.55
N ASP A 154 -8.20 3.90 -6.35
CA ASP A 154 -7.41 3.39 -7.48
C ASP A 154 -8.09 2.21 -8.24
N LEU A 155 -9.10 1.57 -7.64
CA LEU A 155 -9.79 0.40 -8.23
C LEU A 155 -10.98 0.77 -9.15
N ASP A 156 -11.54 1.97 -9.05
CA ASP A 156 -12.71 2.41 -9.84
C ASP A 156 -12.37 2.81 -11.28
N LEU A 157 -11.13 3.24 -11.54
CA LEU A 157 -10.73 3.75 -12.85
C LEU A 157 -10.77 2.64 -13.93
N PHE A 158 -10.15 1.50 -13.65
CA PHE A 158 -10.05 0.39 -14.61
C PHE A 158 -11.36 -0.40 -14.77
N GLU A 159 -12.23 -0.44 -13.76
CA GLU A 159 -13.58 -0.99 -13.93
C GLU A 159 -14.44 -0.11 -14.84
N ASN A 160 -14.36 1.21 -14.70
CA ASN A 160 -15.14 2.13 -15.54
C ASN A 160 -14.62 2.22 -16.99
N ILE A 161 -13.30 2.09 -17.20
CA ILE A 161 -12.68 1.95 -18.54
C ILE A 161 -12.99 0.59 -19.19
N ARG A 162 -13.28 -0.46 -18.41
CA ARG A 162 -13.69 -1.77 -18.96
C ARG A 162 -15.17 -1.81 -19.33
N ARG A 163 -16.02 -1.05 -18.63
CA ARG A 163 -17.47 -1.00 -18.89
C ARG A 163 -17.86 -0.04 -20.01
N ASN A 164 -17.04 0.97 -20.26
CA ASN A 164 -17.23 1.94 -21.35
C ASN A 164 -16.07 1.82 -22.35
N VAL A 165 -16.24 2.28 -23.59
CA VAL A 165 -15.09 2.51 -24.47
C VAL A 165 -14.19 3.58 -23.81
N PRO A 166 -12.86 3.40 -23.71
CA PRO A 166 -11.97 4.33 -23.01
C PRO A 166 -12.18 5.79 -23.41
N GLU A 167 -12.38 6.05 -24.70
CA GLU A 167 -12.66 7.35 -25.30
C GLU A 167 -13.97 7.97 -24.79
N GLU A 168 -15.01 7.16 -24.55
CA GLU A 168 -16.30 7.60 -24.03
C GLU A 168 -16.23 7.95 -22.54
N TYR A 169 -15.46 7.17 -21.77
CA TYR A 169 -15.25 7.45 -20.35
C TYR A 169 -14.42 8.72 -20.14
N PHE A 170 -13.25 8.81 -20.79
CA PHE A 170 -12.37 9.96 -20.65
C PHE A 170 -12.94 11.23 -21.28
N GLY A 171 -13.73 11.12 -22.35
CA GLY A 171 -14.41 12.25 -22.98
C GLY A 171 -15.43 12.97 -22.07
N ARG A 172 -15.92 12.30 -21.02
CA ARG A 172 -16.83 12.89 -20.02
C ARG A 172 -16.10 13.61 -18.88
N LEU A 173 -14.79 13.43 -18.75
CA LEU A 173 -14.03 14.00 -17.64
C LEU A 173 -13.53 15.40 -17.99
N ALA A 174 -13.62 16.30 -17.02
CA ALA A 174 -13.02 17.62 -17.14
C ALA A 174 -11.49 17.52 -17.17
N LEU A 175 -10.84 18.46 -17.86
CA LEU A 175 -9.38 18.52 -18.01
C LEU A 175 -8.60 18.38 -16.70
N PRO A 176 -9.00 19.02 -15.57
CA PRO A 176 -8.29 18.84 -14.31
C PRO A 176 -8.31 17.39 -13.82
N LYS A 177 -9.42 16.68 -14.03
CA LYS A 177 -9.52 15.29 -13.61
C LYS A 177 -8.64 14.38 -14.47
N LEU A 178 -8.50 14.67 -15.75
CA LEU A 178 -7.57 13.96 -16.65
C LEU A 178 -6.11 14.18 -16.26
N VAL A 179 -5.76 15.41 -15.86
CA VAL A 179 -4.41 15.76 -15.36
C VAL A 179 -4.12 15.06 -14.03
N GLU A 180 -5.09 15.04 -13.12
CA GLU A 180 -5.00 14.32 -11.84
C GLU A 180 -4.77 12.82 -12.07
N LEU A 181 -5.57 12.19 -12.94
CA LEU A 181 -5.40 10.78 -13.30
C LEU A 181 -4.03 10.50 -13.93
N SER A 182 -3.54 11.42 -14.76
CA SER A 182 -2.22 11.30 -15.38
C SER A 182 -1.08 11.39 -14.37
N SER A 183 -1.28 12.09 -13.25
CA SER A 183 -0.33 12.13 -12.12
C SER A 183 -0.23 10.80 -11.37
N MET A 184 -1.33 10.03 -11.38
CA MET A 184 -1.43 8.73 -10.69
C MET A 184 -1.00 7.58 -11.62
N TYR A 185 -1.30 7.71 -12.92
CA TYR A 185 -1.05 6.72 -13.96
C TYR A 185 -0.26 7.35 -15.11
N PRO A 186 1.08 7.36 -15.04
CA PRO A 186 1.93 8.06 -16.01
C PRO A 186 1.76 7.60 -17.46
N CYS A 187 1.32 6.35 -17.67
CA CYS A 187 1.00 5.84 -19.00
C CYS A 187 -0.10 6.64 -19.71
N LEU A 188 -1.01 7.28 -18.95
CA LEU A 188 -2.08 8.09 -19.51
C LEU A 188 -1.59 9.41 -20.10
N ILE A 189 -0.41 9.91 -19.73
CA ILE A 189 0.20 11.11 -20.32
C ILE A 189 0.38 10.91 -21.84
N LYS A 190 0.89 9.73 -22.24
CA LYS A 190 1.08 9.37 -23.65
C LYS A 190 -0.26 9.17 -24.35
N TYR A 191 -1.22 8.55 -23.66
CA TYR A 191 -2.55 8.28 -24.20
C TYR A 191 -3.34 9.58 -24.47
N PHE A 192 -3.36 10.53 -23.54
CA PHE A 192 -4.00 11.84 -23.72
C PHE A 192 -3.17 12.84 -24.54
N LYS A 193 -1.97 12.45 -24.98
CA LYS A 193 -1.05 13.32 -25.71
C LYS A 193 -0.72 14.62 -24.97
N PHE A 194 -0.67 14.58 -23.64
CA PHE A 194 -0.26 15.72 -22.84
C PHE A 194 1.20 16.05 -23.09
N THR A 195 1.47 17.27 -23.54
CA THR A 195 2.84 17.73 -23.73
C THR A 195 3.47 18.11 -22.41
N ARG A 196 4.80 18.00 -22.31
CA ARG A 196 5.55 18.46 -21.13
C ARG A 196 5.23 19.92 -20.81
N LYS A 197 5.18 20.79 -21.84
CA LYS A 197 4.83 22.21 -21.69
C LYS A 197 3.45 22.42 -21.07
N PHE A 198 2.44 21.69 -21.54
CA PHE A 198 1.09 21.74 -20.99
C PHE A 198 1.04 21.32 -19.52
N LEU A 199 1.67 20.20 -19.16
CA LEU A 199 1.69 19.73 -17.77
C LEU A 199 2.46 20.68 -16.84
N MET A 200 3.53 21.32 -17.32
CA MET A 200 4.24 22.37 -16.58
C MET A 200 3.34 23.59 -16.28
N GLU A 201 2.52 24.01 -17.25
CA GLU A 201 1.56 25.11 -17.06
C GLU A 201 0.45 24.73 -16.07
N GLU A 202 0.03 23.46 -16.04
CA GLU A 202 -0.95 22.96 -15.07
C GLU A 202 -0.37 22.86 -13.65
N VAL A 203 0.90 22.46 -13.49
CA VAL A 203 1.59 22.43 -12.18
C VAL A 203 1.69 23.82 -11.56
N ARG A 204 1.88 24.87 -12.37
CA ARG A 204 1.96 26.26 -11.89
C ARG A 204 0.65 26.81 -11.33
N LYS A 205 -0.48 26.13 -11.55
CA LYS A 205 -1.80 26.52 -11.04
C LYS A 205 -2.03 25.91 -9.65
N THR A 206 -1.32 26.44 -8.65
CA THR A 206 -1.23 25.91 -7.28
C THR A 206 -2.56 25.78 -6.53
N GLY A 207 -3.62 26.48 -6.96
CA GLY A 207 -4.98 26.37 -6.39
C GLY A 207 -5.90 25.36 -7.10
N ARG A 208 -5.48 24.73 -8.20
CA ARG A 208 -6.34 23.88 -9.03
C ARG A 208 -6.30 22.40 -8.64
N TYR A 209 -5.22 21.97 -7.98
CA TYR A 209 -4.98 20.57 -7.65
C TYR A 209 -4.58 20.39 -6.18
N PRO A 210 -4.92 19.26 -5.55
CA PRO A 210 -4.41 18.93 -4.23
C PRO A 210 -2.86 18.87 -4.19
N PRO A 211 -2.21 19.22 -3.06
CA PRO A 211 -0.74 19.26 -2.96
C PRO A 211 -0.04 17.96 -3.34
N HIS A 212 -0.65 16.80 -3.08
CA HIS A 212 -0.08 15.49 -3.42
C HIS A 212 -0.08 15.22 -4.93
N VAL A 213 -1.04 15.77 -5.68
CA VAL A 213 -1.12 15.67 -7.15
C VAL A 213 -0.02 16.52 -7.78
N LEU A 214 0.16 17.75 -7.28
CA LEU A 214 1.22 18.66 -7.73
C LEU A 214 2.60 18.04 -7.54
N ARG A 215 2.89 17.48 -6.36
CA ARG A 215 4.16 16.79 -6.08
C ARG A 215 4.43 15.61 -7.02
N ARG A 216 3.39 14.83 -7.36
CA ARG A 216 3.51 13.70 -8.30
C ARG A 216 3.79 14.20 -9.72
N LEU A 217 3.09 15.23 -10.17
CA LEU A 217 3.33 15.85 -11.48
C LEU A 217 4.73 16.47 -11.56
N GLU A 218 5.19 17.15 -10.51
CA GLU A 218 6.56 17.68 -10.41
C GLU A 218 7.61 16.56 -10.52
N THR A 219 7.38 15.45 -9.82
CA THR A 219 8.24 14.26 -9.88
C THR A 219 8.26 13.66 -11.30
N LEU A 220 7.11 13.60 -11.97
CA LEU A 220 6.97 13.04 -13.33
C LEU A 220 7.59 13.94 -14.41
N LEU A 221 7.55 15.25 -14.20
CA LEU A 221 8.09 16.24 -15.14
C LEU A 221 9.56 16.55 -14.87
N GLU A 222 10.15 15.89 -13.87
CA GLU A 222 11.49 16.15 -13.35
C GLU A 222 11.68 17.64 -13.04
N ILE A 223 10.61 18.29 -12.55
CA ILE A 223 10.69 19.66 -12.08
C ILE A 223 11.46 19.58 -10.77
N GLU A 224 12.73 19.96 -10.84
CA GLU A 224 13.62 20.05 -9.70
C GLU A 224 13.12 21.15 -8.75
N THR A 225 12.14 20.84 -7.90
CA THR A 225 11.85 21.64 -6.71
C THR A 225 12.94 21.35 -5.67
N GLY A 226 13.61 22.42 -5.23
CA GLY A 226 14.58 22.39 -4.13
C GLY A 226 14.00 21.61 -2.95
N GLY A 227 14.82 20.78 -2.29
CA GLY A 227 14.34 19.94 -1.20
C GLY A 227 13.75 20.79 -0.07
N GLU A 228 12.50 20.50 0.31
CA GLU A 228 11.82 21.19 1.41
C GLU A 228 12.45 20.87 2.78
N THR A 229 13.25 19.79 2.90
CA THR A 229 13.93 19.41 4.15
C THR A 229 15.38 18.95 3.95
N MET A 230 16.20 19.10 4.99
CA MET A 230 17.59 18.59 5.03
C MET A 230 17.67 17.08 4.77
N TRP A 231 16.65 16.33 5.20
CA TRP A 231 16.57 14.89 5.01
C TRP A 231 16.35 14.53 3.54
N ASP A 232 15.58 15.32 2.80
CA ASP A 232 15.39 15.12 1.37
C ASP A 232 16.68 15.37 0.59
N GLU A 233 17.45 16.40 0.97
CA GLU A 233 18.76 16.67 0.38
C GLU A 233 19.75 15.53 0.68
N PHE A 234 19.73 14.99 1.90
CA PHE A 234 20.52 13.82 2.26
C PHE A 234 20.11 12.56 1.47
N LEU A 235 18.82 12.25 1.36
CA LEU A 235 18.33 11.10 0.58
C LEU A 235 18.61 11.25 -0.93
N ARG A 236 18.58 12.48 -1.46
CA ARG A 236 19.00 12.75 -2.84
C ARG A 236 20.51 12.54 -3.01
N CYS A 237 21.32 12.93 -2.03
CA CYS A 237 22.75 12.65 -2.03
C CYS A 237 23.01 11.13 -2.05
N LEU A 238 22.29 10.33 -1.26
CA LEU A 238 22.42 8.87 -1.28
C LEU A 238 22.07 8.26 -2.65
N ARG A 239 21.00 8.75 -3.29
CA ARG A 239 20.62 8.32 -4.64
C ARG A 239 21.70 8.65 -5.67
N CYS A 240 22.23 9.87 -5.66
CA CYS A 240 23.31 10.26 -6.56
C CYS A 240 24.56 9.40 -6.35
N MET A 241 24.91 9.14 -5.08
CA MET A 241 26.04 8.31 -4.70
C MET A 241 25.88 6.88 -5.19
N ARG A 242 24.71 6.26 -5.02
CA ARG A 242 24.41 4.91 -5.50
C ARG A 242 24.66 4.74 -7.01
N HIS A 243 24.37 5.76 -7.79
CA HIS A 243 24.48 5.75 -9.25
C HIS A 243 25.81 6.32 -9.76
N GLY A 244 26.82 6.47 -8.90
CA GLY A 244 28.15 6.95 -9.31
C GLY A 244 28.20 8.43 -9.71
N ARG A 245 27.14 9.22 -9.46
CA ARG A 245 27.10 10.67 -9.72
C ARG A 245 27.80 11.43 -8.59
N PHE A 246 29.10 11.16 -8.42
CA PHE A 246 29.87 11.67 -7.30
C PHE A 246 30.05 13.20 -7.32
N GLU A 247 30.15 13.83 -8.49
CA GLU A 247 30.27 15.29 -8.59
C GLU A 247 29.04 16.00 -8.01
N ARG A 248 27.83 15.50 -8.34
CA ARG A 248 26.57 16.00 -7.79
C ARG A 248 26.46 15.70 -6.29
N SER A 249 26.92 14.53 -5.86
CA SER A 249 26.92 14.12 -4.44
C SER A 249 27.83 15.01 -3.58
N ILE A 250 29.00 15.40 -4.10
CA ILE A 250 29.95 16.31 -3.43
C ILE A 250 29.31 17.68 -3.20
N LYS A 251 28.73 18.28 -4.24
CA LYS A 251 28.05 19.58 -4.14
C LYS A 251 26.93 19.57 -3.09
N MET A 252 26.23 18.45 -2.95
CA MET A 252 25.17 18.27 -1.94
C MET A 252 25.74 18.07 -0.53
N LEU A 253 26.81 17.29 -0.37
CA LEU A 253 27.49 17.15 0.93
C LEU A 253 28.11 18.46 1.41
N GLU A 254 28.63 19.31 0.51
CA GLU A 254 29.14 20.64 0.85
C GLU A 254 28.07 21.55 1.43
N ARG A 255 26.86 21.52 0.85
CA ARG A 255 25.70 22.24 1.41
C ARG A 255 25.33 21.72 2.79
N LEU A 256 25.28 20.39 2.95
CA LEU A 256 24.98 19.76 4.24
C LEU A 256 26.03 20.04 5.32
N LEU A 257 27.30 20.21 4.94
CA LEU A 257 28.40 20.53 5.87
C LEU A 257 28.30 21.95 6.44
N ASN A 258 27.74 22.89 5.68
CA ASN A 258 27.55 24.28 6.07
C ASN A 258 26.38 24.47 7.06
N LEU A 259 25.60 23.42 7.33
CA LEU A 259 24.48 23.46 8.27
C LEU A 259 24.95 23.32 9.73
N GLU A 260 24.12 23.77 10.67
CA GLU A 260 24.34 23.59 12.12
C GLU A 260 24.00 22.17 12.59
N ILE A 261 24.69 21.17 12.02
CA ILE A 261 24.56 19.76 12.39
C ILE A 261 25.66 19.34 13.38
N SER A 262 25.45 18.21 14.06
CA SER A 262 26.41 17.70 15.04
C SER A 262 27.80 17.51 14.43
N LYS A 263 28.84 17.73 15.25
CA LYS A 263 30.24 17.58 14.84
C LYS A 263 30.52 16.19 14.25
N GLU A 264 29.86 15.16 14.76
CA GLU A 264 29.95 13.80 14.27
C GLU A 264 29.46 13.66 12.82
N TYR A 265 28.30 14.23 12.47
CA TYR A 265 27.80 14.20 11.08
C TYR A 265 28.65 15.03 10.14
N LYS A 266 29.21 16.16 10.60
CA LYS A 266 30.17 16.94 9.80
C LYS A 266 31.41 16.12 9.46
N ILE A 267 31.95 15.38 10.42
CA ILE A 267 33.09 14.47 10.21
C ILE A 267 32.72 13.39 9.18
N ILE A 268 31.55 12.75 9.32
CA ILE A 268 31.08 11.73 8.37
C ILE A 268 30.95 12.28 6.95
N PHE A 269 30.26 13.41 6.77
CA PHE A 269 30.04 14.00 5.45
C PHE A 269 31.35 14.46 4.82
N TYR A 270 32.28 15.00 5.61
CA TYR A 270 33.60 15.39 5.14
C TYR A 270 34.42 14.18 4.64
N ILE A 271 34.40 13.05 5.37
CA ILE A 271 35.05 11.80 4.95
C ILE A 271 34.52 11.34 3.57
N PHE A 272 33.20 11.34 3.38
CA PHE A 272 32.59 10.87 2.13
C PHE A 272 32.78 11.84 0.96
N ARG A 273 32.70 13.16 1.22
CA ARG A 273 33.04 14.20 0.25
C ARG A 273 34.47 13.98 -0.28
N ARG A 274 35.44 13.78 0.63
CA ARG A 274 36.84 13.54 0.27
C ARG A 274 37.03 12.24 -0.52
N LYS A 275 36.45 11.12 -0.05
CA LYS A 275 36.53 9.83 -0.77
C LYS A 275 35.94 9.88 -2.18
N MET A 276 34.84 10.62 -2.35
CA MET A 276 34.23 10.83 -3.67
C MET A 276 35.06 11.76 -4.55
N ALA A 277 35.64 12.82 -3.99
CA ALA A 277 36.54 13.73 -4.70
C ALA A 277 37.81 13.01 -5.17
N GLU A 278 38.39 12.14 -4.33
CA GLU A 278 39.51 11.27 -4.70
C GLU A 278 39.13 10.33 -5.86
N CYS A 279 37.93 9.75 -5.85
CA CYS A 279 37.46 8.90 -6.96
C CYS A 279 37.26 9.67 -8.27
N LEU A 280 36.92 10.96 -8.22
CA LEU A 280 36.83 11.81 -9.41
C LEU A 280 38.20 12.33 -9.85
N GLY A 281 39.12 12.56 -8.89
CA GLY A 281 40.50 12.97 -9.14
C GLY A 281 41.37 11.85 -9.71
N SER A 282 41.11 10.59 -9.37
CA SER A 282 41.81 9.44 -9.95
C SER A 282 41.38 9.08 -11.38
N ILE A 283 40.42 9.80 -11.98
CA ILE A 283 40.07 9.67 -13.41
C ILE A 283 40.83 10.69 -14.27
N ASN A 284 41.45 11.71 -13.65
CA ASN A 284 42.31 12.68 -14.34
C ASN A 284 43.63 12.84 -13.57
N GLU A 285 44.54 11.88 -13.73
CA GLU A 285 45.96 12.19 -13.52
C GLU A 285 46.44 13.04 -14.68
N MET A 286 46.39 14.36 -14.53
CA MET A 286 47.52 15.26 -14.79
C MET A 286 47.19 16.64 -14.18
N ASN A 287 48.10 17.12 -13.34
CA ASN A 287 48.26 18.52 -12.91
C ASN A 287 47.27 19.07 -11.85
N LYS A 288 47.62 18.99 -10.57
CA LYS A 288 48.39 20.04 -9.84
C LYS A 288 48.21 19.93 -8.32
N LYS A 289 49.35 20.06 -7.64
CA LYS A 289 49.62 20.30 -6.21
C LYS A 289 48.41 20.75 -5.38
N ASN A 290 48.06 19.96 -4.35
CA ASN A 290 47.48 20.46 -3.10
C ASN A 290 47.65 19.43 -1.96
N PRO A 291 47.55 19.86 -0.68
CA PRO A 291 48.49 19.50 0.37
C PRO A 291 48.34 18.05 0.83
N GLN A 292 49.46 17.35 0.95
CA GLN A 292 49.55 16.10 1.70
C GLN A 292 49.22 16.36 3.17
N ILE A 293 47.96 16.14 3.54
CA ILE A 293 47.62 15.93 4.95
C ILE A 293 48.00 14.49 5.25
N LEU A 294 49.15 14.33 5.91
CA LEU A 294 49.56 13.09 6.57
C LEU A 294 48.38 12.52 7.36
N ILE A 295 48.06 11.26 7.11
CA ILE A 295 47.11 10.50 7.92
C ILE A 295 47.76 10.34 9.29
N SER A 296 47.49 11.26 10.20
CA SER A 296 47.90 11.11 11.60
C SER A 296 47.04 10.03 12.27
N SER A 297 47.62 9.33 13.24
CA SER A 297 46.95 8.36 14.12
C SER A 297 45.67 8.91 14.79
N ARG A 298 45.50 10.24 14.82
CA ARG A 298 44.29 10.94 15.27
C ARG A 298 43.08 10.72 14.34
N PHE A 299 43.30 10.55 13.04
CA PHE A 299 42.24 10.32 12.03
C PHE A 299 41.71 8.88 12.06
N GLU A 300 42.57 7.89 12.31
CA GLU A 300 42.13 6.49 12.52
C GLU A 300 41.37 6.32 13.84
N ALA A 301 41.80 7.03 14.90
CA ALA A 301 41.07 7.08 16.16
C ALA A 301 39.65 7.68 16.00
N GLU A 302 39.48 8.74 15.20
CA GLU A 302 38.17 9.33 14.88
C GLU A 302 37.27 8.39 14.06
N ILE A 303 37.82 7.59 13.14
CA ILE A 303 37.06 6.61 12.34
C ILE A 303 36.56 5.44 13.20
N SER A 304 37.32 5.03 14.22
CA SER A 304 36.97 3.89 15.08
C SER A 304 35.63 4.08 15.81
N GLY A 305 35.36 5.30 16.31
CA GLY A 305 34.10 5.67 16.95
C GLY A 305 32.93 5.81 15.96
N VAL A 306 33.20 6.37 14.78
CA VAL A 306 32.20 6.68 13.75
C VAL A 306 31.74 5.42 12.96
N SER A 307 32.55 4.36 12.93
CA SER A 307 32.24 3.09 12.25
C SER A 307 30.97 2.39 12.73
N ARG A 308 30.54 2.70 13.97
CA ARG A 308 29.28 2.20 14.56
C ARG A 308 28.06 3.06 14.20
N ASN A 309 28.25 4.26 13.64
CA ASN A 309 27.18 5.18 13.27
C ASN A 309 26.40 4.68 12.03
N GLY A 310 25.07 4.67 12.12
CA GLY A 310 24.19 4.19 11.05
C GLY A 310 24.30 4.98 9.74
N VAL A 311 24.48 6.30 9.82
CA VAL A 311 24.63 7.19 8.66
C VAL A 311 25.95 6.90 7.93
N TYR A 312 27.04 6.66 8.69
CA TYR A 312 28.32 6.26 8.12
C TYR A 312 28.20 4.94 7.35
N ARG A 313 27.54 3.92 7.92
CA ARG A 313 27.35 2.62 7.26
C ARG A 313 26.52 2.72 5.99
N ILE A 314 25.47 3.55 6.01
CA ILE A 314 24.60 3.78 4.83
C ILE A 314 25.39 4.46 3.71
N LEU A 315 26.11 5.54 4.02
CA LEU A 315 26.97 6.22 3.04
C LEU A 315 28.07 5.30 2.52
N LEU A 316 28.67 4.46 3.37
CA LEU A 316 29.69 3.50 2.95
C LEU A 316 29.16 2.48 1.96
N LYS A 317 27.94 1.97 2.19
CA LYS A 317 27.28 1.04 1.29
C LYS A 317 27.03 1.69 -0.07
N PHE A 318 26.39 2.85 -0.10
CA PHE A 318 26.07 3.53 -1.36
C PHE A 318 27.30 4.04 -2.11
N PHE A 319 28.36 4.41 -1.40
CA PHE A 319 29.65 4.75 -2.00
C PHE A 319 30.28 3.54 -2.71
N LYS A 320 30.25 2.36 -2.08
CA LYS A 320 30.73 1.11 -2.71
C LYS A 320 29.90 0.75 -3.95
N ASP A 321 28.58 0.89 -3.87
CA ASP A 321 27.69 0.65 -5.01
C ASP A 321 27.97 1.64 -6.15
N GLY A 322 28.12 2.93 -5.84
CA GLY A 322 28.47 3.97 -6.79
C GLY A 322 29.81 3.75 -7.49
N ARG A 323 30.84 3.33 -6.74
CA ARG A 323 32.15 2.99 -7.32
C ARG A 323 32.05 1.84 -8.32
N LYS A 324 31.24 0.82 -8.03
CA LYS A 324 31.00 -0.29 -8.97
C LYS A 324 30.34 0.21 -10.25
N CYS A 325 29.33 1.08 -10.16
CA CYS A 325 28.70 1.68 -11.33
C CYS A 325 29.70 2.48 -12.20
N MET A 326 30.55 3.30 -11.59
CA MET A 326 31.58 4.05 -12.32
C MET A 326 32.59 3.14 -13.02
N SER A 327 32.96 1.99 -12.42
CA SER A 327 33.88 1.03 -13.05
C SER A 327 33.28 0.25 -14.22
N ILE A 328 31.95 0.16 -14.31
CA ILE A 328 31.24 -0.52 -15.41
C ILE A 328 31.08 0.41 -16.62
N ASP A 329 30.80 1.70 -16.39
CA ASP A 329 30.69 2.69 -17.46
C ASP A 329 32.06 3.08 -18.05
N GLY A 330 33.15 3.02 -17.26
CA GLY A 330 34.51 3.20 -17.77
C GLY A 330 34.95 2.12 -18.78
N LYS A 331 34.48 0.87 -18.62
CA LYS A 331 34.77 -0.20 -19.60
C LYS A 331 34.01 -0.06 -20.92
N LYS A 332 32.95 0.74 -20.98
CA LYS A 332 32.21 1.00 -22.23
C LYS A 332 32.82 2.11 -23.09
N THR A 333 33.84 2.80 -22.59
CA THR A 333 34.49 3.93 -23.27
C THR A 333 35.90 3.62 -23.77
N GLU A 334 36.45 2.43 -23.47
CA GLU A 334 37.79 2.01 -23.96
C GLU A 334 37.75 1.08 -25.20
N ASP A 335 36.57 0.61 -25.64
CA ASP A 335 36.41 -0.23 -26.84
C ASP A 335 35.61 0.49 -27.96
N ALA A 336 35.93 1.77 -28.24
CA ALA A 336 35.39 2.51 -29.38
C ALA A 336 36.48 3.20 -30.20
#